data_AF-A0A356E9G5-F1
#
_entry.id   AF-A0A356E9G5-F1
#
_cell.length_a   1.000
_cell.length_b   1.000
_cell.length_c   1.000
_cell.angle_alpha   90.00
_cell.angle_beta   90.00
_cell.angle_gamma   90.00
#
_symmetry.space_group_name_H-M   'P 1'
#
loop_
_entity.id
_entity.type
_entity.pdbx_description
1 polymer ?
#
loop_
_entity_poly.entity_id
_entity_poly.type
_entity_poly.pdbx_seq_one_letter_code
_entity_poly.pdbx_strand_id
1 'polypeptide(L)'
;MLRQFKEVSLPAEDLCLQPVFDTNFERHSWLIECHGGTEIEVALDRGDIKADGKIEPICEVEFELKQGKLDDLLTFVSGLSLTDGIRLSSASKAKRGYRLAGLLPLNITDWLDKWHDIIKLGNNADEKTQEKLTALFNYEQQLIEETLAFGADYFARDFMLVVERISAFFNLYHYYADNRKLLDNALQERLADSPVQLDEQALLELSESNTYLLEQIHNLIRQHSENKDNATVMNKLSDLLHTGQYVKRMINLIKLTVK
;
A
#
# COMPACT_ATOMS: atom_id res chain seq x y z
N MET A 1 36.88 -14.33 8.70
CA MET A 1 36.28 -15.68 8.85
C MET A 1 35.10 -15.73 7.88
N LEU A 2 35.31 -16.30 6.68
CA LEU A 2 34.28 -16.38 5.62
C LEU A 2 33.22 -17.41 6.05
N ARG A 3 31.95 -17.00 6.14
CA ARG A 3 30.84 -17.93 6.37
C ARG A 3 30.72 -18.84 5.14
N GLN A 4 31.00 -20.13 5.32
CA GLN A 4 30.66 -21.17 4.34
C GLN A 4 29.14 -21.13 4.12
N PHE A 5 28.73 -20.76 2.91
CA PHE A 5 27.37 -21.04 2.46
C PHE A 5 27.24 -22.56 2.39
N LYS A 6 26.29 -23.14 3.14
CA LYS A 6 25.87 -24.51 2.89
C LYS A 6 25.31 -24.53 1.47
N GLU A 7 25.95 -25.26 0.56
CA GLU A 7 25.35 -25.63 -0.72
C GLU A 7 24.01 -26.29 -0.43
N VAL A 8 22.93 -25.62 -0.85
CA VAL A 8 21.60 -26.22 -0.88
C VAL A 8 21.61 -27.17 -2.07
N SER A 9 21.90 -28.45 -1.83
CA SER A 9 21.73 -29.47 -2.86
C SER A 9 20.23 -29.68 -3.05
N LEU A 10 19.69 -29.19 -4.16
CA LEU A 10 18.36 -29.58 -4.60
C LEU A 10 18.38 -31.09 -4.89
N PRO A 11 17.40 -31.88 -4.41
CA PRO A 11 17.36 -33.31 -4.70
C PRO A 11 17.42 -33.52 -6.22
N ALA A 12 18.28 -34.44 -6.66
CA ALA A 12 18.57 -34.72 -8.07
C ALA A 12 17.44 -35.45 -8.82
N GLU A 13 16.23 -35.47 -8.26
CA GLU A 13 15.05 -36.16 -8.81
C GLU A 13 14.10 -35.12 -9.41
N ASP A 14 14.04 -35.10 -10.74
CA ASP A 14 13.06 -34.45 -11.63
C ASP A 14 12.29 -33.23 -11.08
N LEU A 15 13.02 -32.15 -10.77
CA LEU A 15 12.44 -30.81 -10.59
C LEU A 15 12.02 -30.23 -11.96
N CYS A 16 11.03 -30.84 -12.59
CA CYS A 16 10.44 -30.33 -13.83
C CYS A 16 9.55 -29.11 -13.51
N LEU A 17 10.09 -27.91 -13.72
CA LEU A 17 9.30 -26.67 -13.65
C LEU A 17 8.13 -26.73 -14.63
N GLN A 18 6.94 -26.42 -14.13
CA GLN A 18 5.72 -26.28 -14.93
C GLN A 18 5.34 -24.80 -15.01
N PRO A 19 4.86 -24.32 -16.18
CA PRO A 19 4.31 -22.97 -16.28
C PRO A 19 3.06 -22.86 -15.41
N VAL A 20 3.02 -21.84 -14.55
CA VAL A 20 1.86 -21.56 -13.67
C VAL A 20 1.02 -20.42 -14.24
N PHE A 21 1.68 -19.36 -14.71
CA PHE A 21 1.06 -18.20 -15.32
C PHE A 21 2.08 -17.53 -16.26
N ASP A 22 1.60 -16.71 -17.18
CA ASP A 22 2.43 -15.82 -18.00
C ASP A 22 2.05 -14.35 -17.76
N THR A 23 3.05 -13.48 -17.85
CA THR A 23 2.86 -12.03 -17.85
C THR A 23 3.31 -11.52 -19.21
N ASN A 24 2.38 -11.01 -20.01
CA ASN A 24 2.66 -10.51 -21.36
C ASN A 24 2.21 -9.05 -21.46
N PHE A 25 3.17 -8.14 -21.60
CA PHE A 25 2.92 -6.71 -21.62
C PHE A 25 3.95 -5.96 -22.45
N GLU A 26 3.54 -4.80 -22.96
CA GLU A 26 4.41 -3.80 -23.56
C GLU A 26 4.95 -2.89 -22.47
N ARG A 27 6.28 -2.69 -22.46
CA ARG A 27 6.97 -1.78 -21.55
C ARG A 27 7.50 -0.57 -22.32
N HIS A 28 7.11 0.62 -21.88
CA HIS A 28 7.75 1.87 -22.27
C HIS A 28 8.60 2.35 -21.08
N SER A 29 9.90 2.53 -21.27
CA SER A 29 10.79 2.99 -20.20
C SER A 29 11.51 4.29 -20.54
N TRP A 30 11.72 5.10 -19.52
CA TRP A 30 12.47 6.35 -19.57
C TRP A 30 13.46 6.37 -18.40
N LEU A 31 14.72 6.71 -18.67
CA LEU A 31 15.70 6.99 -17.62
C LEU A 31 15.68 8.49 -17.32
N ILE A 32 15.37 8.84 -16.07
CA ILE A 32 15.28 10.21 -15.59
C ILE A 32 16.48 10.49 -14.69
N GLU A 33 17.27 11.48 -15.09
CA GLU A 33 18.36 12.00 -14.27
C GLU A 33 17.82 13.10 -13.34
N CYS A 34 18.04 12.92 -12.05
CA CYS A 34 17.69 13.86 -10.99
C CYS A 34 18.95 14.54 -10.44
N HIS A 35 18.75 15.60 -9.65
CA HIS A 35 19.84 16.30 -8.98
C HIS A 35 20.65 15.34 -8.10
N GLY A 36 21.95 15.61 -7.95
CA GLY A 36 22.83 14.79 -7.11
C GLY A 36 23.26 13.45 -7.72
N GLY A 37 22.99 13.22 -9.02
CA GLY A 37 23.36 11.99 -9.73
C GLY A 37 22.42 10.82 -9.44
N THR A 38 21.20 11.10 -8.99
CA THR A 38 20.15 10.09 -8.85
C THR A 38 19.59 9.75 -10.23
N GLU A 39 19.49 8.45 -10.54
CA GLU A 39 18.92 7.92 -11.77
C GLU A 39 17.69 7.08 -11.45
N ILE A 40 16.55 7.42 -12.06
CA ILE A 40 15.27 6.75 -11.85
C ILE A 40 14.79 6.22 -13.20
N GLU A 41 14.57 4.92 -13.29
CA GLU A 41 13.85 4.33 -14.41
C GLU A 41 12.34 4.43 -14.14
N VAL A 42 11.62 5.06 -15.06
CA VAL A 42 10.16 5.08 -15.08
C VAL A 42 9.71 4.08 -16.14
N ALA A 43 8.95 3.06 -15.76
CA ALA A 43 8.45 2.05 -16.68
C ALA A 43 6.91 2.03 -16.66
N LEU A 44 6.29 2.23 -17.81
CA LEU A 44 4.86 2.04 -18.02
C LEU A 44 4.62 0.67 -18.67
N ASP A 45 3.95 -0.20 -17.93
CA ASP A 45 3.60 -1.55 -18.38
C ASP A 45 2.11 -1.64 -18.73
N ARG A 46 1.80 -2.15 -19.92
CA ARG A 46 0.43 -2.40 -20.39
C ARG A 46 0.30 -3.77 -21.03
N GLY A 47 -0.58 -4.61 -20.51
CA GLY A 47 -0.80 -5.96 -21.00
C GLY A 47 -1.63 -6.78 -20.03
N ASP A 48 -1.30 -8.06 -19.88
CA ASP A 48 -2.10 -9.00 -19.11
C ASP A 48 -1.25 -10.02 -18.35
N ILE A 49 -1.80 -10.51 -17.24
CA ILE A 49 -1.42 -11.73 -16.56
C ILE A 49 -2.42 -12.81 -16.95
N LYS A 50 -1.96 -14.00 -17.34
CA LYS A 50 -2.81 -15.12 -17.73
C LYS A 50 -2.47 -16.36 -16.93
N ALA A 51 -3.50 -17.01 -16.39
CA ALA A 51 -3.37 -18.27 -15.65
C ALA A 51 -4.66 -19.07 -15.76
N ASP A 52 -4.58 -20.35 -16.14
CA ASP A 52 -5.73 -21.27 -16.24
C ASP A 52 -6.95 -20.68 -16.97
N GLY A 53 -6.71 -19.99 -18.10
CA GLY A 53 -7.75 -19.36 -18.91
C GLY A 53 -8.36 -18.08 -18.31
N LYS A 54 -7.91 -17.64 -17.13
CA LYS A 54 -8.25 -16.34 -16.53
C LYS A 54 -7.25 -15.28 -16.96
N ILE A 55 -7.70 -14.04 -16.97
CA ILE A 55 -6.93 -12.87 -17.38
C ILE A 55 -7.10 -11.77 -16.33
N GLU A 56 -5.98 -11.17 -15.90
CA GLU A 56 -5.94 -9.97 -15.05
C GLU A 56 -5.13 -8.89 -15.78
N PRO A 57 -5.67 -7.68 -16.04
CA PRO A 57 -4.97 -6.64 -16.78
C PRO A 57 -3.78 -6.06 -16.00
N ILE A 58 -2.74 -5.68 -16.73
CA ILE A 58 -1.60 -4.90 -16.28
C ILE A 58 -1.74 -3.49 -16.86
N CYS A 59 -1.81 -2.50 -15.98
CA CYS A 59 -1.76 -1.08 -16.34
C CYS A 59 -1.13 -0.34 -15.15
N GLU A 60 0.19 -0.32 -15.12
CA GLU A 60 0.96 0.18 -13.97
C GLU A 60 2.18 0.97 -14.40
N VAL A 61 2.56 1.93 -13.55
CA VAL A 61 3.81 2.66 -13.64
C VAL A 61 4.71 2.24 -12.50
N GLU A 62 5.94 1.83 -12.82
CA GLU A 62 6.99 1.49 -11.88
C GLU A 62 8.04 2.60 -11.87
N PHE A 63 8.53 2.93 -10.68
CA PHE A 63 9.65 3.84 -10.47
C PHE A 63 10.77 3.05 -9.80
N GLU A 64 11.85 2.79 -10.53
CA GLU A 64 12.99 2.02 -10.03
C GLU A 64 14.21 2.94 -9.85
N LEU A 65 14.77 2.96 -8.65
CA LEU A 65 16.01 3.67 -8.35
C LEU A 65 17.19 2.86 -8.91
N LYS A 66 17.83 3.35 -9.99
CA LYS A 66 19.02 2.71 -10.56
C LYS A 66 20.29 3.12 -9.83
N GLN A 67 20.36 4.40 -9.46
CA GLN A 67 21.47 4.99 -8.72
C GLN A 67 20.96 6.16 -7.88
N GLY A 68 21.61 6.44 -6.74
CA GLY A 68 21.32 7.62 -5.91
C GLY A 68 20.55 7.28 -4.64
N LYS A 69 19.68 8.20 -4.21
CA LYS A 69 18.96 8.09 -2.92
C LYS A 69 17.47 7.81 -3.12
N LEU A 70 16.91 6.95 -2.28
CA LEU A 70 15.47 6.67 -2.27
C LEU A 70 14.64 7.92 -2.01
N ASP A 71 15.13 8.83 -1.17
CA ASP A 71 14.49 10.12 -0.90
C ASP A 71 14.29 10.96 -2.16
N ASP A 72 15.27 10.97 -3.07
CA ASP A 72 15.16 11.70 -4.33
C ASP A 72 14.10 11.07 -5.25
N LEU A 73 13.96 9.73 -5.25
CA LEU A 73 12.87 9.03 -5.94
C LEU A 73 11.52 9.41 -5.34
N LEU A 74 11.37 9.35 -4.02
CA LEU A 74 10.10 9.69 -3.37
C LEU A 74 9.73 11.15 -3.60
N THR A 75 10.70 12.07 -3.58
CA THR A 75 10.50 13.47 -3.94
C THR A 75 10.08 13.62 -5.41
N PHE A 76 10.76 12.94 -6.34
CA PHE A 76 10.39 12.95 -7.75
C PHE A 76 8.93 12.50 -7.96
N VAL A 77 8.53 11.35 -7.39
CA VAL A 77 7.17 10.83 -7.54
C VAL A 77 6.14 11.76 -6.86
N SER A 78 6.45 12.32 -5.69
CA SER A 78 5.56 13.27 -5.00
C SER A 78 5.32 14.57 -5.80
N GLY A 79 6.31 14.98 -6.62
CA GLY A 79 6.23 16.15 -7.49
C GLY A 79 5.41 15.95 -8.75
N LEU A 80 5.00 14.71 -9.06
CA LEU A 80 4.16 14.43 -10.22
C LEU A 80 2.72 14.93 -10.01
N SER A 81 2.09 15.37 -11.09
CA SER A 81 0.66 15.65 -11.11
C SER A 81 -0.11 14.34 -11.20
N LEU A 82 -0.36 13.74 -10.02
CA LEU A 82 -1.13 12.52 -9.87
C LEU A 82 -2.63 12.82 -10.00
N THR A 83 -3.29 12.25 -11.01
CA THR A 83 -4.74 12.32 -11.22
C THR A 83 -5.45 11.14 -10.58
N ASP A 84 -6.77 11.19 -10.46
CA ASP A 84 -7.57 10.06 -10.00
C ASP A 84 -7.54 8.88 -10.98
N GLY A 85 -7.96 7.70 -10.50
CA GLY A 85 -7.86 6.43 -11.21
C GLY A 85 -6.53 5.71 -11.00
N ILE A 86 -5.70 6.16 -10.06
CA ILE A 86 -4.43 5.54 -9.71
C ILE A 86 -4.42 5.13 -8.24
N ARG A 87 -3.58 4.14 -7.90
CA ARG A 87 -3.28 3.75 -6.53
C ARG A 87 -1.84 3.30 -6.40
N LEU A 88 -1.32 3.34 -5.18
CA LEU A 88 -0.08 2.64 -4.86
C LEU A 88 -0.40 1.15 -4.67
N SER A 89 0.44 0.26 -5.20
CA SER A 89 0.30 -1.18 -4.98
C SER A 89 1.56 -1.81 -4.41
N SER A 90 1.39 -2.77 -3.49
CA SER A 90 2.47 -3.66 -3.05
C SER A 90 2.37 -5.06 -3.63
N ALA A 91 1.39 -5.34 -4.49
CA ALA A 91 1.22 -6.62 -5.14
C ALA A 91 2.01 -6.70 -6.46
N SER A 92 3.10 -7.47 -6.44
CA SER A 92 3.87 -7.75 -7.67
C SER A 92 3.02 -8.49 -8.72
N LYS A 93 3.42 -8.38 -10.00
CA LYS A 93 2.85 -9.18 -11.10
C LYS A 93 2.88 -10.68 -10.78
N ALA A 94 3.95 -11.16 -10.14
CA ALA A 94 4.06 -12.55 -9.72
C ALA A 94 3.04 -12.93 -8.63
N LYS A 95 2.85 -12.09 -7.59
CA LYS A 95 1.84 -12.33 -6.55
C LYS A 95 0.43 -12.40 -7.14
N ARG A 96 0.13 -11.50 -8.07
CA ARG A 96 -1.14 -11.50 -8.84
C ARG A 96 -1.27 -12.75 -9.71
N GLY A 97 -0.21 -13.16 -10.40
CA GLY A 97 -0.18 -14.40 -11.20
C GLY A 97 -0.44 -15.67 -10.39
N TYR A 98 0.22 -15.84 -9.24
CA TYR A 98 -0.05 -16.96 -8.34
C TYR A 98 -1.47 -16.96 -7.79
N ARG A 99 -2.04 -15.78 -7.51
CA ARG A 99 -3.44 -15.64 -7.11
C ARG A 99 -4.39 -16.01 -8.25
N LEU A 100 -4.12 -15.54 -9.46
CA LEU A 100 -4.93 -15.84 -10.65
C LEU A 100 -4.95 -17.37 -10.94
N ALA A 101 -3.79 -18.02 -10.79
CA ALA A 101 -3.60 -19.46 -10.87
C ALA A 101 -4.21 -20.26 -9.70
N GLY A 102 -4.77 -19.59 -8.68
CA GLY A 102 -5.34 -20.26 -7.50
C GLY A 102 -4.32 -20.89 -6.55
N LEU A 103 -3.02 -20.65 -6.74
CA LEU A 103 -1.95 -21.17 -5.88
C LEU A 103 -1.66 -20.26 -4.68
N LEU A 104 -2.14 -19.02 -4.71
CA LEU A 104 -2.11 -18.09 -3.59
C LEU A 104 -3.53 -17.60 -3.29
N PRO A 105 -4.36 -18.41 -2.58
CA PRO A 105 -5.74 -18.04 -2.28
C PRO A 105 -5.78 -16.80 -1.39
N LEU A 106 -6.77 -15.94 -1.64
CA LEU A 106 -7.10 -14.85 -0.74
C LEU A 106 -7.85 -15.39 0.46
N ASN A 107 -7.34 -15.13 1.66
CA ASN A 107 -8.05 -15.37 2.91
C ASN A 107 -8.49 -14.02 3.46
N ILE A 108 -9.73 -13.94 3.95
CA ILE A 108 -10.17 -12.72 4.62
C ILE A 108 -9.43 -12.59 5.95
N THR A 109 -8.78 -11.44 6.15
CA THR A 109 -8.06 -11.18 7.40
C THR A 109 -9.05 -10.74 8.47
N ASP A 110 -8.85 -11.22 9.71
CA ASP A 110 -9.50 -10.64 10.88
C ASP A 110 -8.82 -9.30 11.21
N TRP A 111 -9.39 -8.22 10.65
CA TRP A 111 -8.86 -6.87 10.81
C TRP A 111 -9.02 -6.34 12.23
N LEU A 112 -9.96 -6.86 13.01
CA LEU A 112 -10.11 -6.47 14.41
C LEU A 112 -8.98 -7.05 15.26
N ASP A 113 -8.62 -8.31 15.04
CA ASP A 113 -7.46 -8.93 15.69
C ASP A 113 -6.15 -8.23 15.30
N LYS A 114 -5.96 -7.96 14.00
CA LYS A 114 -4.83 -7.14 13.52
C LYS A 114 -4.78 -5.77 14.18
N TRP A 115 -5.94 -5.12 14.34
CA TRP A 115 -6.03 -3.82 15.00
C TRP A 115 -5.63 -3.92 16.48
N HIS A 116 -6.05 -4.96 17.19
CA HIS A 116 -5.63 -5.17 18.58
C HIS A 116 -4.12 -5.28 18.71
N ASP A 117 -3.43 -5.93 17.77
CA ASP A 117 -1.97 -6.02 17.79
C ASP A 117 -1.31 -4.65 17.60
N ILE A 118 -1.84 -3.79 16.72
CA ILE A 118 -1.36 -2.41 16.55
C ILE A 118 -1.50 -1.61 17.85
N ILE A 119 -2.65 -1.72 18.53
CA ILE A 119 -2.88 -1.01 19.80
C ILE A 119 -1.93 -1.49 20.91
N LYS A 120 -1.61 -2.79 20.96
CA LYS A 120 -0.64 -3.33 21.93
C LYS A 120 0.76 -2.74 21.73
N LEU A 121 1.21 -2.60 20.48
CA LEU A 121 2.47 -1.91 20.17
C LEU A 121 2.42 -0.44 20.65
N GLY A 122 1.28 0.24 20.42
CA GLY A 122 1.04 1.60 20.90
C GLY A 122 1.29 1.82 22.39
N ASN A 123 0.96 0.82 23.22
CA ASN A 123 1.09 0.87 24.68
C ASN A 123 2.49 0.55 25.21
N ASN A 124 3.42 0.09 24.36
CA ASN A 124 4.79 -0.15 24.78
C ASN A 124 5.57 1.17 24.86
N ALA A 125 6.08 1.49 26.05
CA ALA A 125 6.79 2.74 26.34
C ALA A 125 8.20 2.78 25.71
N ASP A 126 8.79 1.61 25.43
CA ASP A 126 10.14 1.50 24.87
C ASP A 126 10.16 1.55 23.34
N GLU A 127 8.99 1.51 22.70
CA GLU A 127 8.87 1.36 21.25
C GLU A 127 8.90 2.72 20.54
N LYS A 128 9.73 2.82 19.50
CA LYS A 128 9.97 4.09 18.78
C LYS A 128 8.71 4.53 18.03
N THR A 129 8.50 5.85 17.92
CA THR A 129 7.37 6.43 17.18
C THR A 129 7.37 5.94 15.73
N GLN A 130 8.56 5.87 15.11
CA GLN A 130 8.71 5.39 13.75
C GLN A 130 8.26 3.93 13.56
N GLU A 131 8.47 3.05 14.54
CA GLU A 131 8.05 1.65 14.47
C GLU A 131 6.52 1.54 14.50
N LYS A 132 5.87 2.31 15.37
CA LYS A 132 4.40 2.42 15.43
C LYS A 132 3.82 2.95 14.12
N LEU A 133 4.41 4.01 13.57
CA LEU A 133 3.97 4.57 12.29
C LEU A 133 4.17 3.58 11.13
N THR A 134 5.26 2.82 11.15
CA THR A 134 5.53 1.76 10.15
C THR A 134 4.51 0.63 10.25
N ALA A 135 4.12 0.24 11.47
CA ALA A 135 3.09 -0.77 11.69
C ALA A 135 1.71 -0.30 11.16
N LEU A 136 1.34 0.96 11.41
CA LEU A 136 0.11 1.56 10.88
C LEU A 136 0.11 1.66 9.35
N PHE A 137 1.23 2.09 8.76
CA PHE A 137 1.38 2.15 7.30
C PHE A 137 1.25 0.75 6.67
N ASN A 138 1.86 -0.27 7.28
CA ASN A 138 1.75 -1.65 6.80
C ASN A 138 0.33 -2.20 6.96
N TYR A 139 -0.35 -1.89 8.06
CA TYR A 139 -1.76 -2.23 8.27
C TYR A 139 -2.62 -1.61 7.16
N GLU A 140 -2.44 -0.31 6.89
CA GLU A 140 -3.16 0.42 5.85
C GLU A 140 -2.93 -0.18 4.47
N GLN A 141 -1.68 -0.41 4.08
CA GLN A 141 -1.34 -0.98 2.78
C GLN A 141 -1.95 -2.37 2.59
N GLN A 142 -1.89 -3.23 3.62
CA GLN A 142 -2.48 -4.56 3.55
C GLN A 142 -4.01 -4.51 3.50
N LEU A 143 -4.63 -3.57 4.24
CA LEU A 143 -6.08 -3.38 4.26
C LEU A 143 -6.61 -3.01 2.87
N ILE A 144 -5.95 -2.05 2.21
CA ILE A 144 -6.25 -1.63 0.84
C ILE A 144 -6.05 -2.78 -0.14
N GLU A 145 -4.89 -3.44 -0.11
CA GLU A 145 -4.59 -4.52 -1.05
C GLU A 145 -5.60 -5.66 -0.94
N GLU A 146 -6.01 -6.03 0.28
CA GLU A 146 -7.05 -7.03 0.47
C GLU A 146 -8.41 -6.54 -0.03
N THR A 147 -8.81 -5.30 0.28
CA THR A 147 -10.07 -4.72 -0.19
C THR A 147 -10.18 -4.74 -1.71
N LEU A 148 -9.11 -4.35 -2.39
CA LEU A 148 -9.08 -4.26 -3.84
C LEU A 148 -8.90 -5.64 -4.50
N ALA A 149 -8.18 -6.55 -3.85
CA ALA A 149 -8.01 -7.92 -4.32
C ALA A 149 -9.32 -8.71 -4.36
N PHE A 150 -10.17 -8.56 -3.33
CA PHE A 150 -11.50 -9.17 -3.30
C PHE A 150 -12.50 -8.40 -4.18
N GLY A 151 -12.35 -7.07 -4.28
CA GLY A 151 -13.22 -6.20 -5.07
C GLY A 151 -14.53 -5.87 -4.37
N ALA A 152 -15.17 -4.77 -4.80
CA ALA A 152 -16.40 -4.26 -4.19
C ALA A 152 -17.54 -5.30 -4.18
N ASP A 153 -17.69 -6.05 -5.27
CA ASP A 153 -18.72 -7.08 -5.42
C ASP A 153 -18.59 -8.24 -4.43
N TYR A 154 -17.40 -8.53 -3.91
CA TYR A 154 -17.24 -9.57 -2.89
C TYR A 154 -17.85 -9.11 -1.57
N PHE A 155 -17.44 -7.93 -1.08
CA PHE A 155 -17.94 -7.35 0.17
C PHE A 155 -19.42 -7.01 0.07
N ALA A 156 -19.89 -6.57 -1.09
CA ALA A 156 -21.26 -6.10 -1.24
C ALA A 156 -22.34 -7.19 -1.03
N ARG A 157 -21.95 -8.46 -1.04
CA ARG A 157 -22.83 -9.63 -0.86
C ARG A 157 -23.38 -9.77 0.55
N ASP A 158 -22.70 -9.22 1.54
CA ASP A 158 -23.06 -9.38 2.94
C ASP A 158 -22.89 -8.07 3.71
N PHE A 159 -23.89 -7.76 4.53
CA PHE A 159 -23.92 -6.52 5.31
C PHE A 159 -22.76 -6.46 6.32
N MET A 160 -22.45 -7.57 6.98
CA MET A 160 -21.37 -7.62 7.98
C MET A 160 -20.01 -7.47 7.33
N LEU A 161 -19.79 -8.04 6.13
CA LEU A 161 -18.54 -7.83 5.39
C LEU A 161 -18.27 -6.35 5.09
N VAL A 162 -19.30 -5.56 4.75
CA VAL A 162 -19.16 -4.12 4.56
C VAL A 162 -18.88 -3.42 5.89
N VAL A 163 -19.63 -3.74 6.95
CA VAL A 163 -19.45 -3.14 8.28
C VAL A 163 -18.05 -3.38 8.81
N GLU A 164 -17.56 -4.62 8.77
CA GLU A 164 -16.21 -4.97 9.21
C GLU A 164 -15.17 -4.21 8.40
N ARG A 165 -15.36 -4.10 7.07
CA ARG A 165 -14.40 -3.42 6.22
C ARG A 165 -14.31 -1.92 6.50
N ILE A 166 -15.44 -1.22 6.52
CA ILE A 166 -15.46 0.22 6.78
C ILE A 166 -15.03 0.53 8.22
N SER A 167 -15.30 -0.37 9.17
CA SER A 167 -14.84 -0.25 10.56
C SER A 167 -13.32 -0.38 10.68
N ALA A 168 -12.69 -1.25 9.90
CA ALA A 168 -11.23 -1.38 9.86
C ALA A 168 -10.55 -0.08 9.39
N PHE A 169 -11.11 0.57 8.36
CA PHE A 169 -10.64 1.90 7.91
C PHE A 169 -10.96 3.00 8.93
N PHE A 170 -12.13 2.94 9.57
CA PHE A 170 -12.51 3.89 10.60
C PHE A 170 -11.51 3.88 11.76
N ASN A 171 -11.22 2.70 12.31
CA ASN A 171 -10.27 2.54 13.42
C ASN A 171 -8.90 3.14 13.07
N LEU A 172 -8.40 2.86 11.87
CA LEU A 172 -7.13 3.38 11.37
C LEU A 172 -7.11 4.91 11.30
N TYR A 173 -8.05 5.53 10.58
CA TYR A 173 -8.04 6.98 10.39
C TYR A 173 -8.43 7.74 11.65
N HIS A 174 -9.28 7.15 12.49
CA HIS A 174 -9.59 7.71 13.80
C HIS A 174 -8.34 7.76 14.67
N TYR A 175 -7.54 6.69 14.70
CA TYR A 175 -6.28 6.67 15.43
C TYR A 175 -5.30 7.74 14.93
N TYR A 176 -5.15 7.88 13.60
CA TYR A 176 -4.32 8.95 13.05
C TYR A 176 -4.80 10.34 13.46
N ALA A 177 -6.12 10.58 13.42
CA ALA A 177 -6.71 11.87 13.77
C ALA A 177 -6.56 12.22 15.26
N ASP A 178 -6.62 11.22 16.15
CA ASP A 178 -6.44 11.37 17.59
C ASP A 178 -4.97 11.50 18.00
N ASN A 179 -4.06 10.89 17.22
CA ASN A 179 -2.63 10.84 17.50
C ASN A 179 -1.80 11.71 16.53
N ARG A 180 -2.23 12.95 16.27
CA ARG A 180 -1.58 13.84 15.26
C ARG A 180 -0.07 14.03 15.48
N LYS A 181 0.35 14.11 16.75
CA LYS A 181 1.76 14.25 17.15
C LYS A 181 2.63 13.06 16.72
N LEU A 182 2.05 11.92 16.36
CA LEU A 182 2.76 10.76 15.84
C LEU A 182 3.59 11.13 14.60
N LEU A 183 3.03 11.96 13.71
CA LEU A 183 3.71 12.38 12.48
C LEU A 183 4.88 13.32 12.78
N ASP A 184 4.68 14.31 13.66
CA ASP A 184 5.73 15.24 14.09
C ASP A 184 6.89 14.50 14.77
N ASN A 185 6.56 13.61 15.70
CA ASN A 185 7.55 12.81 16.43
C ASN A 185 8.32 11.87 15.49
N ALA A 186 7.63 11.24 14.52
CA ALA A 186 8.27 10.38 13.54
C ALA A 186 9.21 11.17 12.62
N LEU A 187 8.83 12.39 12.21
CA LEU A 187 9.73 13.26 11.44
C LEU A 187 10.96 13.65 12.27
N GLN A 188 10.80 14.00 13.54
CA GLN A 188 11.91 14.34 14.42
C GLN A 188 12.88 13.16 14.61
N GLU A 189 12.34 11.96 14.86
CA GLU A 189 13.14 10.72 14.92
C GLU A 189 13.86 10.45 13.60
N ARG A 190 13.19 10.67 12.46
CA ARG A 190 13.77 10.47 11.13
C ARG A 190 14.91 11.46 10.85
N LEU A 191 14.70 12.75 11.11
CA LEU A 191 15.71 13.81 10.94
C LEU A 191 16.94 13.60 11.83
N ALA A 192 16.77 12.95 12.98
CA ALA A 192 17.89 12.59 13.86
C ALA A 192 18.74 11.43 13.31
N ASP A 193 18.15 10.54 12.49
CA ASP A 193 18.82 9.36 11.93
C ASP A 193 19.38 9.60 10.52
N SER A 194 18.62 10.24 9.64
CA SER A 194 19.04 10.55 8.27
C SER A 194 18.31 11.77 7.70
N PRO A 195 18.95 12.54 6.80
CA PRO A 195 18.27 13.63 6.11
C PRO A 195 17.06 13.10 5.33
N VAL A 196 15.89 13.70 5.57
CA VAL A 196 14.66 13.40 4.85
C VAL A 196 14.14 14.65 4.13
N GLN A 197 13.75 14.53 2.87
CA GLN A 197 13.13 15.60 2.09
C GLN A 197 11.62 15.63 2.36
N LEU A 198 11.25 16.06 3.56
CA LEU A 198 9.86 16.26 3.98
C LEU A 198 9.77 17.56 4.79
N ASP A 199 8.92 18.48 4.36
CA ASP A 199 8.76 19.80 4.96
C ASP A 199 7.50 19.90 5.84
N GLU A 200 7.35 21.02 6.54
CA GLU A 200 6.19 21.28 7.41
C GLU A 200 4.86 21.27 6.62
N GLN A 201 4.90 21.68 5.35
CA GLN A 201 3.74 21.66 4.47
C GLN A 201 3.28 20.22 4.18
N ALA A 202 4.19 19.30 3.90
CA ALA A 202 3.88 17.89 3.68
C ALA A 202 3.30 17.23 4.96
N LEU A 203 3.78 17.61 6.15
CA LEU A 203 3.19 17.16 7.42
C LEU A 203 1.77 17.68 7.63
N LEU A 204 1.53 18.96 7.33
CA LEU A 204 0.20 19.55 7.39
C LEU A 204 -0.76 18.82 6.44
N GLU A 205 -0.34 18.60 5.20
CA GLU A 205 -1.12 17.86 4.19
C GLU A 205 -1.43 16.42 4.61
N LEU A 206 -0.49 15.72 5.26
CA LEU A 206 -0.73 14.40 5.84
C LEU A 206 -1.82 14.45 6.93
N SER A 207 -1.74 15.42 7.84
CA SER A 207 -2.69 15.59 8.94
C SER A 207 -4.10 15.94 8.43
N GLU A 208 -4.18 16.85 7.46
CA GLU A 208 -5.42 17.20 6.76
C GLU A 208 -6.01 16.01 6.01
N SER A 209 -5.16 15.24 5.32
CA SER A 209 -5.59 14.05 4.59
C SER A 209 -6.15 12.97 5.54
N ASN A 210 -5.53 12.74 6.70
CA ASN A 210 -6.08 11.83 7.71
C ASN A 210 -7.46 12.30 8.22
N THR A 211 -7.62 13.60 8.45
CA THR A 211 -8.91 14.17 8.86
C THR A 211 -9.98 14.02 7.78
N TYR A 212 -9.62 14.31 6.52
CA TYR A 212 -10.49 14.13 5.37
C TYR A 212 -10.93 12.66 5.20
N LEU A 213 -9.99 11.71 5.28
CA LEU A 213 -10.28 10.29 5.15
C LEU A 213 -11.21 9.80 6.25
N LEU A 214 -10.98 10.22 7.50
CA LEU A 214 -11.88 9.92 8.61
C LEU A 214 -13.31 10.44 8.35
N GLU A 215 -13.45 11.66 7.83
CA GLU A 215 -14.75 12.23 7.48
C GLU A 215 -15.43 11.44 6.34
N GLN A 216 -14.68 11.04 5.31
CA GLN A 216 -15.22 10.21 4.23
C GLN A 216 -15.70 8.85 4.76
N ILE A 217 -14.91 8.18 5.60
CA ILE A 217 -15.33 6.89 6.20
C ILE A 217 -16.56 7.07 7.11
N HIS A 218 -16.63 8.13 7.92
CA HIS A 218 -17.84 8.44 8.67
C HIS A 218 -19.07 8.60 7.78
N ASN A 219 -18.93 9.31 6.65
CA ASN A 219 -20.01 9.47 5.69
C ASN A 219 -20.45 8.13 5.07
N LEU A 220 -19.51 7.23 4.78
CA LEU A 220 -19.82 5.88 4.32
C LEU A 220 -20.59 5.07 5.36
N ILE A 221 -20.15 5.08 6.62
CA ILE A 221 -20.84 4.40 7.74
C ILE A 221 -22.27 4.94 7.89
N ARG A 222 -22.44 6.26 7.87
CA ARG A 222 -23.75 6.90 7.97
C ARG A 222 -24.67 6.48 6.82
N GLN A 223 -24.20 6.58 5.58
CA GLN A 223 -24.97 6.19 4.39
C GLN A 223 -25.33 4.70 4.40
N HIS A 224 -24.42 3.85 4.85
CA HIS A 224 -24.65 2.41 4.96
C HIS A 224 -25.72 2.08 5.99
N SER A 225 -25.68 2.74 7.15
CA SER A 225 -26.68 2.60 8.22
C SER A 225 -28.07 3.04 7.76
N GLU A 226 -28.16 4.15 7.02
CA GLU A 226 -29.41 4.72 6.52
C GLU A 226 -30.02 3.88 5.38
N ASN A 227 -29.22 3.53 4.37
CA ASN A 227 -29.74 3.01 3.10
C ASN A 227 -29.50 1.50 2.93
N LYS A 228 -28.59 0.89 3.70
CA LYS A 228 -28.17 -0.52 3.61
C LYS A 228 -27.70 -0.92 2.20
N ASP A 229 -27.27 0.04 1.40
CA ASP A 229 -26.74 -0.19 0.06
C ASP A 229 -25.25 -0.52 0.14
N ASN A 230 -24.97 -1.82 0.21
CA ASN A 230 -23.62 -2.36 0.29
C ASN A 230 -22.77 -2.00 -0.94
N ALA A 231 -23.34 -2.09 -2.14
CA ALA A 231 -22.60 -1.90 -3.39
C ALA A 231 -22.16 -0.44 -3.55
N THR A 232 -23.06 0.51 -3.30
CA THR A 232 -22.73 1.94 -3.37
C THR A 232 -21.64 2.30 -2.36
N VAL A 233 -21.70 1.77 -1.14
CA VAL A 233 -20.69 2.06 -0.10
C VAL A 233 -19.32 1.51 -0.50
N MET A 234 -19.26 0.26 -0.99
CA MET A 234 -17.99 -0.34 -1.40
C MET A 234 -17.39 0.30 -2.65
N ASN A 235 -18.21 0.74 -3.61
CA ASN A 235 -17.74 1.48 -4.77
C ASN A 235 -17.16 2.84 -4.36
N LYS A 236 -17.83 3.59 -3.49
CA LYS A 236 -17.29 4.86 -2.97
C LYS A 236 -16.00 4.66 -2.17
N LEU A 237 -15.90 3.59 -1.39
CA LEU A 237 -14.65 3.23 -0.71
C LEU A 237 -13.54 2.95 -1.73
N SER A 238 -13.83 2.18 -2.78
CA SER A 238 -12.88 1.91 -3.86
C SER A 238 -12.43 3.21 -4.53
N ASP A 239 -13.36 4.10 -4.88
CA ASP A 239 -13.04 5.39 -5.51
C ASP A 239 -12.15 6.25 -4.63
N LEU A 240 -12.42 6.31 -3.31
CA LEU A 240 -11.61 7.04 -2.34
C LEU A 240 -10.14 6.57 -2.33
N LEU A 241 -9.93 5.26 -2.48
CA LEU A 241 -8.61 4.62 -2.50
C LEU A 241 -7.89 4.77 -3.86
N HIS A 242 -8.58 5.20 -4.91
CA HIS A 242 -8.04 5.41 -6.26
C HIS A 242 -7.87 6.89 -6.60
N THR A 243 -7.45 7.71 -5.64
CA THR A 243 -7.19 9.14 -5.87
C THR A 243 -5.71 9.45 -5.91
N GLY A 244 -5.33 10.44 -6.74
CA GLY A 244 -3.95 10.93 -6.78
C GLY A 244 -3.49 11.48 -5.43
N GLN A 245 -4.41 12.10 -4.69
CA GLN A 245 -4.16 12.61 -3.34
C GLN A 245 -3.84 11.49 -2.34
N TYR A 246 -4.54 10.35 -2.44
CA TYR A 246 -4.25 9.20 -1.59
C TYR A 246 -2.85 8.64 -1.87
N VAL A 247 -2.44 8.57 -3.13
CA VAL A 247 -1.07 8.15 -3.49
C VAL A 247 -0.02 9.11 -2.92
N LYS A 248 -0.23 10.44 -3.02
CA LYS A 248 0.66 11.44 -2.40
C LYS A 248 0.78 11.24 -0.89
N ARG A 249 -0.35 11.01 -0.19
CA ARG A 249 -0.36 10.69 1.24
C ARG A 249 0.50 9.46 1.54
N MET A 250 0.33 8.37 0.77
CA MET A 250 1.12 7.15 0.97
C MET A 250 2.62 7.38 0.74
N ILE A 251 3.02 8.18 -0.25
CA ILE A 251 4.43 8.54 -0.48
C ILE A 251 5.02 9.30 0.73
N ASN A 252 4.28 10.26 1.28
CA ASN A 252 4.73 11.01 2.45
C ASN A 252 4.82 10.12 3.70
N LEU A 253 3.92 9.14 3.86
CA LEU A 253 4.06 8.12 4.92
C LEU A 253 5.27 7.19 4.69
N ILE A 254 5.59 6.84 3.44
CA ILE A 254 6.80 6.06 3.12
C ILE A 254 8.05 6.84 3.56
N LYS A 255 8.14 8.14 3.25
CA LYS A 255 9.26 8.99 3.68
C LYS A 255 9.48 8.98 5.20
N LEU A 256 8.40 8.84 5.98
CA LEU A 256 8.46 8.77 7.45
C LEU A 256 8.74 7.36 8.00
N THR A 257 8.57 6.30 7.22
CA THR A 257 8.63 4.89 7.69
C THR A 257 9.82 4.11 7.15
N VAL A 258 10.41 4.57 6.04
CA VAL A 258 11.66 4.01 5.51
C VAL A 258 12.81 4.29 6.48
N LYS A 259 13.67 3.29 6.68
CA LYS A 259 14.93 3.39 7.43
C LYS A 259 16.07 3.79 6.51
#